data_AF-A0A559GZI5-F1
#
_entry.id   AF-A0A559GZI5-F1
#
_cell.length_a   1.000
_cell.length_b   1.000
_cell.length_c   1.000
_cell.angle_alpha   90.00
_cell.angle_beta   90.00
_cell.angle_gamma   90.00
#
_symmetry.space_group_name_H-M   'P 1'
#
loop_
_entity.id
_entity.type
_entity.pdbx_description
1 polymer ?
#
loop_
_entity_poly.entity_id
_entity_poly.type
_entity_poly.pdbx_seq_one_letter_code
_entity_poly.pdbx_strand_id
1 'polypeptide(L)'
;NRTTFTNMEGDTWLKKATKAIVVEKPSKQKPDEKGELYTKLTTPPEKYGAENLQIESRRQQNVAILLGLVNIKEPSVYAITNIATVTYGNIGTYMDTSLEKTNPVKYKEELEKVKALIELTATRQAAYVDTLYRITKEENRSKLVTNRVIVDTMKKYTADTSAGIGTTWSKESGPTADKGVKDFMTPLGLYSPSQNVGAEANGVGVRYFIDRVLDDRGSATYSHEMTHLLDRTVLFNNHGRRDGTAAEFYARGIFENSYTPEKDTYFNLNFVYDESKKNGFYNKTPDRFKTDADLKSYMHGSFDVLYSLDYLEAEATKQLTAEDKTKYFKKITPIASKGPRATVTYTNSAVKATHKSEKISEITLAEAEKLTDINSLIDNNILVNRYIINGFYATGDVKANGYYLVDMFDTIYGVSQNDSGMSGDITFRKQAFELMAALGYYEGFVPYVSNQYKQVAESENKPLSDTYIFNKILNGKSYAEFKKAQFKERVDRLNQLKPLTIQYEGQQISLTSQKLKELMQKAVLAELAQIKAGNTTAQKFEFIETPVQKLKKAIYKAYLKDSDDFRQSIYNS
;
A
#
# COMPACT_ATOMS: atom_id res chain seq x y z
N ASN A 1 4.33 0.20 45.33
CA ASN A 1 5.44 1.17 45.28
C ASN A 1 5.04 2.51 44.70
N ARG A 2 4.67 2.67 43.42
CA ARG A 2 4.27 3.99 42.86
C ARG A 2 3.21 4.70 43.71
N THR A 3 2.07 4.05 43.91
CA THR A 3 0.95 4.56 44.72
C THR A 3 1.28 4.73 46.21
N THR A 4 2.37 4.10 46.67
CA THR A 4 2.87 4.23 48.04
C THR A 4 3.65 5.54 48.24
N PHE A 5 4.38 6.01 47.21
CA PHE A 5 5.28 7.17 47.31
C PHE A 5 4.78 8.41 46.56
N THR A 6 3.76 8.29 45.71
CA THR A 6 3.18 9.42 44.96
C THR A 6 1.73 9.17 44.56
N ASN A 7 0.93 10.24 44.50
CA ASN A 7 -0.44 10.26 43.98
C ASN A 7 -0.52 10.63 42.49
N MET A 8 0.63 10.82 41.82
CA MET A 8 0.68 11.18 40.40
C MET A 8 -0.09 10.19 39.54
N GLU A 9 -0.70 10.61 38.44
CA GLU A 9 -1.29 9.68 37.47
C GLU A 9 -0.17 8.80 36.85
N GLY A 10 -0.48 7.56 36.46
CA GLY A 10 0.51 6.55 36.05
C GLY A 10 1.31 6.91 34.79
N ASP A 11 0.65 7.40 33.74
CA ASP A 11 1.31 7.85 32.50
C ASP A 11 2.17 9.09 32.75
N THR A 12 1.66 10.02 33.57
CA THR A 12 2.41 11.20 34.03
C THR A 12 3.66 10.78 34.83
N TRP A 13 3.52 9.77 35.70
CA TRP A 13 4.63 9.23 36.48
C TRP A 13 5.68 8.59 35.58
N LEU A 14 5.29 7.74 34.63
CA LEU A 14 6.23 7.07 33.74
C LEU A 14 7.06 8.08 32.94
N LYS A 15 6.41 9.10 32.34
CA LYS A 15 7.09 10.15 31.57
C LYS A 15 8.08 10.98 32.40
N LYS A 16 7.88 11.10 33.71
CA LYS A 16 8.84 11.75 34.62
C LYS A 16 9.96 10.81 35.09
N ALA A 17 9.64 9.53 35.27
CA ALA A 17 10.55 8.53 35.79
C ALA A 17 11.56 8.04 34.75
N THR A 18 11.15 7.93 33.47
CA THR A 18 12.01 7.48 32.38
C THR A 18 12.81 8.62 31.75
N LYS A 19 13.97 8.29 31.16
CA LYS A 19 14.69 9.16 30.22
C LYS A 19 14.51 8.75 28.76
N ALA A 20 13.71 7.72 28.47
CA ALA A 20 13.27 7.43 27.11
C ALA A 20 12.45 8.60 26.55
N ILE A 21 12.55 8.82 25.24
CA ILE A 21 11.68 9.79 24.55
C ILE A 21 10.35 9.10 24.26
N VAL A 22 9.30 9.48 24.97
CA VAL A 22 7.96 8.91 24.82
C VAL A 22 7.05 9.89 24.10
N VAL A 23 6.48 9.46 22.96
CA VAL A 23 5.49 10.21 22.19
C VAL A 23 4.19 9.40 22.11
N GLU A 24 3.12 9.98 22.62
CA GLU A 24 1.80 9.33 22.71
C GLU A 24 0.82 10.08 21.82
N LYS A 25 0.09 9.36 20.96
CA LYS A 25 -0.90 9.91 20.03
C LYS A 25 -2.28 9.33 20.30
N PRO A 26 -3.12 10.02 21.08
CA PRO A 26 -4.53 9.64 21.24
C PRO A 26 -5.23 9.59 19.89
N SER A 27 -6.15 8.63 19.73
CA SER A 27 -6.97 8.55 18.51
C SER A 27 -7.93 9.73 18.43
N LYS A 28 -8.04 10.34 17.26
CA LYS A 28 -9.07 11.36 17.00
C LYS A 28 -10.46 10.74 16.82
N GLN A 29 -10.53 9.45 16.50
CA GLN A 29 -11.78 8.74 16.21
C GLN A 29 -12.32 8.00 17.43
N LYS A 30 -11.45 7.63 18.38
CA LYS A 30 -11.80 6.98 19.63
C LYS A 30 -11.10 7.66 20.82
N PRO A 31 -11.48 8.90 21.17
CA PRO A 31 -10.78 9.71 22.17
C PRO A 31 -10.94 9.18 23.61
N ASP A 32 -11.93 8.34 23.86
CA ASP A 32 -12.16 7.64 25.13
C ASP A 32 -11.20 6.46 25.35
N GLU A 33 -10.56 5.96 24.28
CA GLU A 33 -9.59 4.88 24.38
C GLU A 33 -8.22 5.40 24.79
N LYS A 34 -7.84 5.09 26.04
CA LYS A 34 -6.52 5.40 26.58
C LYS A 34 -5.43 4.59 25.88
N GLY A 35 -4.61 5.29 25.09
CA GLY A 35 -3.51 4.75 24.29
C GLY A 35 -2.12 5.07 24.85
N GLU A 36 -2.04 5.67 26.04
CA GLU A 36 -0.82 6.08 26.71
C GLU A 36 0.01 4.87 27.20
N LEU A 37 1.32 5.03 27.29
CA LEU A 37 2.27 3.92 27.39
C LEU A 37 2.14 3.14 28.71
N TYR A 38 2.04 3.85 29.84
CA TYR A 38 1.88 3.20 31.14
C TYR A 38 0.53 2.49 31.21
N THR A 39 -0.54 3.14 30.73
CA THR A 39 -1.86 2.53 30.65
C THR A 39 -1.83 1.25 29.82
N LYS A 40 -1.21 1.25 28.63
CA LYS A 40 -1.08 0.06 27.79
C LYS A 40 -0.29 -1.08 28.43
N LEU A 41 0.78 -0.76 29.16
CA LEU A 41 1.62 -1.76 29.82
C LEU A 41 0.97 -2.38 31.06
N THR A 42 0.08 -1.64 31.73
CA THR A 42 -0.55 -2.08 33.00
C THR A 42 -1.97 -2.61 32.85
N THR A 43 -2.62 -2.30 31.73
CA THR A 43 -3.94 -2.83 31.40
C THR A 43 -3.87 -4.34 31.08
N PRO A 44 -4.85 -5.15 31.54
CA PRO A 44 -4.88 -6.58 31.25
C PRO A 44 -4.74 -6.87 29.74
N PRO A 45 -3.78 -7.73 29.32
CA PRO A 45 -3.53 -8.04 27.90
C PRO A 45 -4.76 -8.49 27.09
N GLU A 46 -5.74 -9.09 27.78
CA GLU A 46 -7.03 -9.54 27.24
C GLU A 46 -7.79 -8.39 26.57
N LYS A 47 -7.73 -7.17 27.14
CA LYS A 47 -8.35 -5.97 26.55
C LYS A 47 -7.84 -5.70 25.13
N TYR A 48 -6.58 -6.06 24.88
CA TYR A 48 -5.88 -5.83 23.62
C TYR A 48 -5.82 -7.09 22.73
N GLY A 49 -6.68 -8.07 23.01
CA GLY A 49 -6.84 -9.27 22.18
C GLY A 49 -5.83 -10.37 22.45
N ALA A 50 -5.18 -10.40 23.62
CA ALA A 50 -4.36 -11.54 24.01
C ALA A 50 -5.25 -12.79 24.26
N GLU A 51 -4.90 -13.89 23.61
CA GLU A 51 -5.53 -15.19 23.85
C GLU A 51 -5.06 -15.81 25.17
N ASN A 52 -5.86 -16.72 25.75
CA ASN A 52 -5.62 -17.29 27.09
C ASN A 52 -4.18 -17.77 27.35
N LEU A 53 -3.56 -18.43 26.38
CA LEU A 53 -2.20 -18.95 26.50
C LEU A 53 -1.12 -17.85 26.48
N GLN A 54 -1.45 -16.64 26.03
CA GLN A 54 -0.53 -15.52 25.87
C GLN A 54 -0.66 -14.48 27.00
N ILE A 55 -1.72 -14.53 27.81
CA ILE A 55 -2.03 -13.50 28.81
C ILE A 55 -0.86 -13.33 29.80
N GLU A 56 -0.43 -14.43 30.41
CA GLU A 56 0.57 -14.38 31.48
C GLU A 56 1.94 -13.95 30.95
N SER A 57 2.37 -14.50 29.80
CA SER A 57 3.64 -14.10 29.17
C SER A 57 3.64 -12.64 28.74
N ARG A 58 2.54 -12.14 28.16
CA ARG A 58 2.41 -10.71 27.80
C ARG A 58 2.40 -9.81 29.02
N ARG A 59 1.73 -10.21 30.12
CA ARG A 59 1.75 -9.45 31.37
C ARG A 59 3.17 -9.35 31.93
N GLN A 60 3.90 -10.47 31.97
CA GLN A 60 5.29 -10.50 32.41
C GLN A 60 6.19 -9.63 31.53
N GLN A 61 6.03 -9.72 30.21
CA GLN A 61 6.77 -8.90 29.26
C GLN A 61 6.48 -7.40 29.45
N ASN A 62 5.22 -7.01 29.63
CA ASN A 62 4.84 -5.62 29.86
C ASN A 62 5.45 -5.07 31.16
N VAL A 63 5.45 -5.86 32.24
CA VAL A 63 6.10 -5.48 33.51
C VAL A 63 7.60 -5.34 33.32
N ALA A 64 8.25 -6.27 32.62
CA ALA A 64 9.67 -6.19 32.30
C ALA A 64 10.00 -4.93 31.49
N ILE A 65 9.22 -4.61 30.47
CA ILE A 65 9.36 -3.39 29.67
C ILE A 65 9.20 -2.15 30.56
N LEU A 66 8.19 -2.11 31.44
CA LEU A 66 8.00 -0.99 32.36
C LEU A 66 9.22 -0.78 33.27
N LEU A 67 9.81 -1.87 33.78
CA LEU A 67 11.04 -1.83 34.58
C LEU A 67 12.24 -1.36 33.74
N GLY A 68 12.36 -1.84 32.50
CA GLY A 68 13.38 -1.39 31.56
C GLY A 68 13.28 0.13 31.31
N LEU A 69 12.07 0.64 31.06
CA LEU A 69 11.84 2.06 30.79
C LEU A 69 12.26 2.95 31.95
N VAL A 70 11.94 2.60 33.20
CA VAL A 70 12.34 3.41 34.38
C VAL A 70 13.84 3.29 34.71
N ASN A 71 14.52 2.28 34.17
CA ASN A 71 15.96 2.11 34.34
C ASN A 71 16.81 2.89 33.33
N ILE A 72 16.22 3.38 32.24
CA ILE A 72 16.92 4.22 31.25
C ILE A 72 17.39 5.53 31.90
N LYS A 73 18.70 5.80 31.84
CA LYS A 73 19.35 6.94 32.50
C LYS A 73 19.64 8.13 31.57
N GLU A 74 19.48 7.93 30.27
CA GLU A 74 19.75 8.93 29.23
C GLU A 74 18.87 8.65 28.00
N PRO A 75 18.73 9.59 27.04
CA PRO A 75 17.93 9.38 25.83
C PRO A 75 18.53 8.34 24.86
N SER A 76 18.47 7.06 25.22
CA SER A 76 18.99 5.94 24.42
C SER A 76 17.90 5.17 23.68
N VAL A 77 16.64 5.32 24.10
CA VAL A 77 15.47 4.64 23.55
C VAL A 77 14.35 5.65 23.32
N TYR A 78 13.52 5.40 22.30
CA TYR A 78 12.24 6.08 22.14
C TYR A 78 11.07 5.08 22.15
N ALA A 79 9.90 5.57 22.52
CA ALA A 79 8.64 4.85 22.44
C ALA A 79 7.56 5.70 21.75
N ILE A 80 6.82 5.11 20.81
CA ILE A 80 5.66 5.74 20.15
C ILE A 80 4.43 4.92 20.47
N THR A 81 3.34 5.55 20.90
CA THR A 81 2.06 4.86 21.16
C THR A 81 0.88 5.49 20.42
N ASN A 82 -0.06 4.65 20.00
CA ASN A 82 -1.40 5.00 19.52
C ASN A 82 -2.37 3.89 19.95
N ILE A 83 -3.65 3.89 19.55
CA ILE A 83 -4.60 2.86 20.02
C ILE A 83 -4.32 1.42 19.55
N ALA A 84 -3.51 1.22 18.50
CA ALA A 84 -3.24 -0.09 17.91
C ALA A 84 -1.86 -0.67 18.26
N THR A 85 -0.84 0.19 18.31
CA THR A 85 0.56 -0.25 18.40
C THR A 85 1.32 0.43 19.55
N VAL A 86 2.44 -0.19 19.92
CA VAL A 86 3.52 0.44 20.70
C VAL A 86 4.83 0.14 19.98
N THR A 87 5.53 1.19 19.57
CA THR A 87 6.81 1.11 18.90
C THR A 87 7.94 1.38 19.89
N TYR A 88 8.99 0.56 19.86
CA TYR A 88 10.24 0.81 20.59
C TYR A 88 11.41 0.89 19.60
N GLY A 89 12.30 1.87 19.77
CA GLY A 89 13.50 1.97 18.95
C GLY A 89 14.70 2.58 19.65
N ASN A 90 15.88 2.36 19.07
CA ASN A 90 17.17 2.84 19.58
C ASN A 90 17.48 4.23 19.01
N ILE A 91 17.88 5.18 19.85
CA ILE A 91 18.28 6.52 19.41
C ILE A 91 19.59 6.49 18.62
N GLY A 92 20.49 5.57 18.98
CA GLY A 92 21.79 5.36 18.30
C GLY A 92 21.68 4.95 16.84
N THR A 93 20.49 4.63 16.35
CA THR A 93 20.20 4.34 14.94
C THR A 93 20.17 5.60 14.07
N TYR A 94 19.83 6.75 14.66
CA TYR A 94 19.53 7.99 13.92
C TYR A 94 20.53 9.12 14.17
N MET A 95 21.41 8.96 15.17
CA MET A 95 22.45 9.94 15.46
C MET A 95 23.69 9.27 16.06
N ASP A 96 24.84 9.93 15.90
CA ASP A 96 26.07 9.55 16.57
C ASP A 96 25.99 9.93 18.06
N THR A 97 25.78 8.93 18.92
CA THR A 97 25.66 9.14 20.37
C THR A 97 27.00 9.45 21.04
N SER A 98 28.14 9.24 20.37
CA SER A 98 29.46 9.59 20.92
C SER A 98 29.65 11.11 21.05
N LEU A 99 28.88 11.89 20.28
CA LEU A 99 28.85 13.35 20.34
C LEU A 99 28.53 13.88 21.74
N GLU A 100 27.84 13.11 22.58
CA GLU A 100 27.58 13.50 23.97
C GLU A 100 28.86 13.88 24.71
N LYS A 101 29.97 13.17 24.43
CA LYS A 101 31.28 13.42 25.06
C LYS A 101 32.17 14.31 24.21
N THR A 102 32.11 14.17 22.88
CA THR A 102 33.07 14.83 21.96
C THR A 102 32.59 16.19 21.46
N ASN A 103 31.28 16.42 21.36
CA ASN A 103 30.68 17.68 20.94
C ASN A 103 29.23 17.83 21.49
N PRO A 104 29.07 18.26 22.76
CA PRO A 104 27.76 18.32 23.42
C PRO A 104 26.75 19.27 22.77
N VAL A 105 27.21 20.31 22.06
CA VAL A 105 26.32 21.25 21.33
C VAL A 105 25.70 20.52 20.14
N LYS A 106 26.53 19.88 19.30
CA LYS A 106 26.04 19.10 18.16
C LYS A 106 25.18 17.93 18.60
N TYR A 107 25.51 17.27 19.72
CA TYR A 107 24.66 16.22 20.28
C TYR A 107 23.24 16.70 20.54
N LYS A 108 23.07 17.88 21.17
CA LYS A 108 21.74 18.45 21.44
C LYS A 108 20.99 18.77 20.15
N GLU A 109 21.67 19.35 19.17
CA GLU A 109 21.08 19.67 17.86
C GLU A 109 20.56 18.41 17.14
N GLU A 110 21.38 17.35 17.06
CA GLU A 110 20.99 16.08 16.45
C GLU A 110 19.87 15.39 17.24
N LEU A 111 19.91 15.43 18.57
CA LEU A 111 18.86 14.87 19.41
C LEU A 111 17.50 15.54 19.17
N GLU A 112 17.46 16.87 18.99
CA GLU A 112 16.22 17.58 18.64
C GLU A 112 15.70 17.18 17.25
N LYS A 113 16.59 16.93 16.27
CA LYS A 113 16.18 16.37 14.96
C LYS A 113 15.56 14.99 15.11
N VAL A 114 16.16 14.11 15.92
CA VAL A 114 15.62 12.77 16.19
C VAL A 114 14.25 12.87 16.89
N LYS A 115 14.07 13.76 17.87
CA LYS A 115 12.76 14.02 18.50
C LYS A 115 11.70 14.46 17.47
N ALA A 116 12.06 15.36 16.55
CA ALA A 116 11.15 15.77 15.48
C ALA A 116 10.76 14.61 14.56
N LEU A 117 11.69 13.70 14.24
CA LEU A 117 11.39 12.49 13.47
C LEU A 117 10.47 11.51 14.23
N ILE A 118 10.67 11.35 15.55
CA ILE A 118 9.79 10.54 16.41
C ILE A 118 8.36 11.12 16.40
N GLU A 119 8.22 12.43 16.59
CA GLU A 119 6.93 13.13 16.60
C GLU A 119 6.20 13.02 15.25
N LEU A 120 6.94 13.19 14.14
CA LEU A 120 6.42 13.02 12.79
C LEU A 120 5.96 11.58 12.55
N THR A 121 6.77 10.61 12.93
CA THR A 121 6.45 9.18 12.76
C THR A 121 5.24 8.77 13.61
N ALA A 122 5.15 9.27 14.85
CA ALA A 122 3.99 9.06 15.71
C ALA A 122 2.71 9.60 15.06
N THR A 123 2.79 10.80 14.49
CA THR A 123 1.66 11.41 13.77
C THR A 123 1.23 10.57 12.56
N ARG A 124 2.19 10.06 11.79
CA ARG A 124 1.96 9.18 10.64
C ARG A 124 1.30 7.84 11.03
N GLN A 125 1.82 7.17 12.06
CA GLN A 125 1.26 5.91 12.56
C GLN A 125 -0.17 6.11 13.09
N ALA A 126 -0.42 7.20 13.83
CA ALA A 126 -1.76 7.53 14.33
C ALA A 126 -2.73 7.87 13.19
N ALA A 127 -2.29 8.62 12.18
CA ALA A 127 -3.11 8.95 11.01
C ALA A 127 -3.53 7.70 10.23
N TYR A 128 -2.63 6.73 10.06
CA TYR A 128 -2.96 5.44 9.45
C TYR A 128 -4.03 4.69 10.23
N VAL A 129 -3.84 4.52 11.54
CA VAL A 129 -4.78 3.80 12.41
C VAL A 129 -6.14 4.49 12.44
N ASP A 130 -6.18 5.81 12.55
CA ASP A 130 -7.42 6.59 12.53
C ASP A 130 -8.13 6.49 11.17
N THR A 131 -7.38 6.45 10.07
CA THR A 131 -7.96 6.27 8.73
C THR A 131 -8.60 4.90 8.58
N LEU A 132 -7.91 3.84 9.02
CA LEU A 132 -8.50 2.51 9.08
C LEU A 132 -9.76 2.49 9.95
N TYR A 133 -9.74 3.13 11.11
CA TYR A 133 -10.91 3.20 12.00
C TYR A 133 -12.13 3.83 11.31
N ARG A 134 -11.93 4.91 10.55
CA ARG A 134 -13.00 5.61 9.82
C ARG A 134 -13.66 4.75 8.75
N ILE A 135 -12.86 4.00 8.00
CA ILE A 135 -13.35 3.16 6.89
C ILE A 135 -13.82 1.77 7.36
N THR A 136 -13.47 1.36 8.59
CA THR A 136 -13.85 0.05 9.15
C THR A 136 -15.29 0.08 9.67
N LYS A 137 -16.07 -0.98 9.36
CA LYS A 137 -17.41 -1.15 9.92
C LYS A 137 -17.39 -1.25 11.44
N GLU A 138 -18.44 -0.76 12.08
CA GLU A 138 -18.52 -0.58 13.53
C GLU A 138 -18.23 -1.87 14.31
N GLU A 139 -18.80 -3.01 13.86
CA GLU A 139 -18.62 -4.34 14.47
C GLU A 139 -17.17 -4.85 14.45
N ASN A 140 -16.31 -4.24 13.63
CA ASN A 140 -14.90 -4.61 13.47
C ASN A 140 -13.94 -3.57 14.05
N ARG A 141 -14.39 -2.36 14.43
CA ARG A 141 -13.53 -1.29 14.96
C ARG A 141 -12.79 -1.67 16.24
N SER A 142 -13.39 -2.48 17.10
CA SER A 142 -12.74 -2.97 18.33
C SER A 142 -11.48 -3.79 18.04
N LYS A 143 -11.38 -4.44 16.87
CA LYS A 143 -10.21 -5.23 16.46
C LYS A 143 -8.98 -4.37 16.12
N LEU A 144 -9.14 -3.05 16.00
CA LEU A 144 -8.03 -2.09 15.88
C LEU A 144 -7.45 -1.66 17.24
N VAL A 145 -8.19 -1.84 18.33
CA VAL A 145 -7.72 -1.46 19.68
C VAL A 145 -6.84 -2.58 20.21
N THR A 146 -5.53 -2.44 20.04
CA THR A 146 -4.55 -3.48 20.37
C THR A 146 -3.28 -2.93 20.99
N ASN A 147 -2.39 -3.84 21.36
CA ASN A 147 -1.05 -3.55 21.84
C ASN A 147 0.00 -4.33 21.03
N ARG A 148 -0.05 -4.18 19.69
CA ARG A 148 0.91 -4.82 18.78
C ARG A 148 2.26 -4.13 18.92
N VAL A 149 3.32 -4.90 19.15
CA VAL A 149 4.66 -4.37 19.38
C VAL A 149 5.35 -4.14 18.04
N ILE A 150 5.91 -2.95 17.85
CA ILE A 150 6.77 -2.62 16.72
C ILE A 150 8.19 -2.43 17.25
N VAL A 151 9.13 -3.20 16.74
CA VAL A 151 10.54 -3.10 17.12
C VAL A 151 11.30 -2.48 15.96
N ASP A 152 11.90 -1.32 16.18
CA ASP A 152 12.77 -0.67 15.20
C ASP A 152 14.06 -1.48 14.97
N THR A 153 14.80 -1.12 13.93
CA THR A 153 16.08 -1.75 13.61
C THR A 153 17.10 -1.61 14.72
N MET A 154 18.04 -2.57 14.80
CA MET A 154 19.21 -2.51 15.68
C MET A 154 20.42 -1.88 14.99
N LYS A 155 20.25 -1.29 13.80
CA LYS A 155 21.34 -0.60 13.09
C LYS A 155 21.88 0.55 13.94
N LYS A 156 23.21 0.68 13.97
CA LYS A 156 23.93 1.84 14.47
C LYS A 156 23.93 2.94 13.41
N TYR A 157 24.01 4.17 13.88
CA TYR A 157 24.21 5.33 13.02
C TYR A 157 25.54 5.21 12.24
N THR A 158 25.50 5.64 10.99
CA THR A 158 26.67 5.78 10.13
C THR A 158 26.43 6.94 9.16
N ALA A 159 27.49 7.71 8.89
CA ALA A 159 27.47 8.71 7.83
C ALA A 159 27.68 8.10 6.44
N ASP A 160 28.21 6.86 6.36
CA ASP A 160 28.36 6.12 5.12
C ASP A 160 27.02 5.55 4.68
N THR A 161 26.40 6.18 3.69
CA THR A 161 25.11 5.78 3.11
C THR A 161 25.17 4.49 2.31
N SER A 162 26.37 3.97 2.00
CA SER A 162 26.57 2.69 1.30
C SER A 162 26.69 1.49 2.26
N ALA A 163 26.82 1.75 3.57
CA ALA A 163 27.05 0.71 4.57
C ALA A 163 25.86 -0.26 4.67
N GLY A 164 26.14 -1.53 4.43
CA GLY A 164 25.16 -2.60 4.54
C GLY A 164 24.75 -2.92 5.98
N ILE A 165 23.68 -3.70 6.13
CA ILE A 165 23.19 -4.12 7.46
C ILE A 165 24.24 -4.91 8.25
N GLY A 166 25.09 -5.70 7.58
CA GLY A 166 26.11 -6.51 8.25
C GLY A 166 27.17 -5.70 9.03
N THR A 167 27.48 -4.48 8.59
CA THR A 167 28.45 -3.60 9.27
C THR A 167 27.78 -2.64 10.25
N THR A 168 26.52 -2.31 10.00
CA THR A 168 25.75 -1.37 10.82
C THR A 168 24.99 -2.04 11.94
N TRP A 169 24.73 -3.35 11.92
CA TRP A 169 24.00 -4.02 13.00
C TRP A 169 24.73 -3.91 14.34
N SER A 170 24.03 -3.41 15.36
CA SER A 170 24.55 -3.37 16.72
C SER A 170 24.64 -4.78 17.30
N LYS A 171 25.69 -5.02 18.09
CA LYS A 171 25.81 -6.24 18.89
C LYS A 171 24.81 -6.21 20.03
N GLU A 172 24.40 -7.38 20.50
CA GLU A 172 23.48 -7.49 21.65
C GLU A 172 24.11 -7.02 22.97
N SER A 173 25.44 -7.04 23.07
CA SER A 173 26.21 -6.72 24.27
C SER A 173 27.64 -6.27 23.95
N GLY A 174 28.37 -5.86 24.99
CA GLY A 174 29.78 -5.44 24.90
C GLY A 174 29.97 -3.92 24.76
N PRO A 175 31.23 -3.46 24.78
CA PRO A 175 31.55 -2.03 24.84
C PRO A 175 31.20 -1.26 23.57
N THR A 176 31.04 -1.95 22.43
CA THR A 176 30.73 -1.36 21.12
C THR A 176 29.26 -1.50 20.72
N ALA A 177 28.43 -2.11 21.57
CA ALA A 177 26.98 -2.17 21.36
C ALA A 177 26.34 -0.82 21.70
N ASP A 178 25.42 -0.38 20.85
CA ASP A 178 24.57 0.78 21.14
C ASP A 178 23.83 0.60 22.46
N LYS A 179 23.75 1.69 23.23
CA LYS A 179 23.18 1.68 24.58
C LYS A 179 21.72 1.22 24.60
N GLY A 180 20.88 1.75 23.71
CA GLY A 180 19.47 1.34 23.62
C GLY A 180 19.31 -0.14 23.26
N VAL A 181 20.25 -0.70 22.49
CA VAL A 181 20.25 -2.12 22.15
C VAL A 181 20.62 -2.96 23.38
N LYS A 182 21.79 -2.72 23.97
CA LYS A 182 22.31 -3.56 25.06
C LYS A 182 21.56 -3.40 26.39
N ASP A 183 21.10 -2.18 26.71
CA ASP A 183 20.54 -1.85 28.04
C ASP A 183 19.00 -1.97 28.06
N PHE A 184 18.35 -2.05 26.89
CA PHE A 184 16.89 -2.13 26.79
C PHE A 184 16.41 -3.23 25.83
N MET A 185 16.83 -3.24 24.56
CA MET A 185 16.29 -4.22 23.61
C MET A 185 16.69 -5.67 23.93
N THR A 186 17.97 -5.91 24.22
CA THR A 186 18.48 -7.26 24.52
C THR A 186 17.86 -7.84 25.80
N PRO A 187 17.89 -7.17 26.97
CA PRO A 187 17.37 -7.76 28.21
C PRO A 187 15.86 -7.99 28.20
N LEU A 188 15.12 -7.30 27.31
CA LEU A 188 13.67 -7.41 27.17
C LEU A 188 13.25 -8.39 26.06
N GLY A 189 14.19 -9.12 25.45
CA GLY A 189 13.92 -10.07 24.36
C GLY A 189 13.44 -9.40 23.07
N LEU A 190 13.70 -8.11 22.90
CA LEU A 190 13.40 -7.36 21.68
C LEU A 190 14.53 -7.42 20.67
N TYR A 191 15.74 -7.86 21.03
CA TYR A 191 16.84 -8.07 20.10
C TYR A 191 16.59 -9.27 19.16
N SER A 192 17.15 -9.21 17.95
CA SER A 192 17.22 -10.34 17.03
C SER A 192 18.53 -10.28 16.21
N PRO A 193 19.01 -11.41 15.69
CA PRO A 193 20.03 -11.41 14.64
C PRO A 193 19.59 -10.59 13.42
N SER A 194 20.55 -10.06 12.66
CA SER A 194 20.24 -9.32 11.43
C SER A 194 19.66 -10.23 10.35
N GLN A 195 18.79 -9.66 9.51
CA GLN A 195 18.25 -10.31 8.32
C GLN A 195 18.27 -9.34 7.15
N ASN A 196 18.46 -9.85 5.93
CA ASN A 196 18.48 -9.05 4.71
C ASN A 196 17.06 -8.81 4.16
N VAL A 197 16.15 -8.34 5.02
CA VAL A 197 14.77 -7.96 4.68
C VAL A 197 14.47 -6.55 5.21
N GLY A 198 13.43 -5.88 4.69
CA GLY A 198 13.04 -4.54 5.17
C GLY A 198 12.54 -4.58 6.60
N ALA A 199 11.45 -5.33 6.80
CA ALA A 199 10.83 -5.67 8.07
C ALA A 199 10.11 -7.02 7.93
N GLU A 200 9.58 -7.54 9.03
CA GLU A 200 8.69 -8.70 9.04
C GLU A 200 7.57 -8.53 10.07
N ALA A 201 6.36 -8.95 9.72
CA ALA A 201 5.26 -9.16 10.65
C ALA A 201 5.27 -10.60 11.19
N ASN A 202 5.32 -10.76 12.52
CA ASN A 202 5.41 -12.08 13.17
C ASN A 202 4.13 -12.48 13.94
N GLY A 203 2.97 -12.02 13.48
CA GLY A 203 1.66 -12.32 14.06
C GLY A 203 1.35 -11.58 15.37
N VAL A 204 2.35 -11.32 16.21
CA VAL A 204 2.22 -10.56 17.46
C VAL A 204 2.67 -9.09 17.32
N GLY A 205 3.42 -8.77 16.28
CA GLY A 205 3.99 -7.45 16.05
C GLY A 205 4.75 -7.34 14.73
N VAL A 206 5.57 -6.31 14.63
CA VAL A 206 6.44 -6.03 13.48
C VAL A 206 7.86 -5.80 13.95
N ARG A 207 8.83 -6.29 13.19
CA ARG A 207 10.26 -6.12 13.45
C ARG A 207 10.96 -5.55 12.22
N TYR A 208 11.69 -4.47 12.40
CA TYR A 208 12.45 -3.80 11.35
C TYR A 208 13.90 -4.30 11.31
N PHE A 209 14.46 -4.44 10.11
CA PHE A 209 15.85 -4.82 9.91
C PHE A 209 16.59 -3.78 9.04
N ILE A 210 16.44 -3.82 7.72
CA ILE A 210 17.10 -2.85 6.83
C ILE A 210 16.45 -1.47 6.94
N ASP A 211 15.12 -1.44 6.94
CA ASP A 211 14.34 -0.22 7.04
C ASP A 211 14.42 0.34 8.47
N ARG A 212 14.31 1.66 8.58
CA ARG A 212 14.34 2.37 9.87
C ARG A 212 13.00 3.02 10.10
N VAL A 213 12.37 2.78 11.24
CA VAL A 213 11.00 3.24 11.53
C VAL A 213 10.80 4.75 11.33
N LEU A 214 11.80 5.56 11.70
CA LEU A 214 11.70 7.03 11.63
C LEU A 214 11.97 7.63 10.24
N ASP A 215 12.40 6.81 9.26
CA ASP A 215 12.56 7.27 7.88
C ASP A 215 11.20 7.32 7.16
N ASP A 216 11.11 8.12 6.08
CA ASP A 216 9.91 8.15 5.21
C ASP A 216 9.52 6.76 4.72
N ARG A 217 10.50 5.95 4.28
CA ARG A 217 10.31 4.55 3.90
C ARG A 217 9.84 3.69 5.07
N GLY A 218 10.28 3.97 6.29
CA GLY A 218 9.86 3.22 7.49
C GLY A 218 8.36 3.29 7.75
N SER A 219 7.73 4.43 7.42
CA SER A 219 6.27 4.58 7.50
C SER A 219 5.53 3.84 6.38
N ALA A 220 6.13 3.68 5.20
CA ALA A 220 5.58 2.84 4.13
C ALA A 220 5.65 1.37 4.54
N THR A 221 6.81 0.92 5.04
CA THR A 221 6.99 -0.41 5.63
C THR A 221 6.01 -0.64 6.78
N TYR A 222 5.71 0.37 7.60
CA TYR A 222 4.71 0.24 8.66
C TYR A 222 3.33 -0.12 8.10
N SER A 223 2.86 0.59 7.06
CA SER A 223 1.59 0.29 6.42
C SER A 223 1.57 -1.08 5.73
N HIS A 224 2.70 -1.51 5.15
CA HIS A 224 2.87 -2.85 4.59
C HIS A 224 2.69 -3.93 5.66
N GLU A 225 3.47 -3.87 6.73
CA GLU A 225 3.46 -4.90 7.77
C GLU A 225 2.16 -4.88 8.58
N MET A 226 1.58 -3.69 8.81
CA MET A 226 0.25 -3.58 9.43
C MET A 226 -0.84 -4.21 8.54
N THR A 227 -0.69 -4.19 7.22
CA THR A 227 -1.61 -4.90 6.32
C THR A 227 -1.58 -6.40 6.61
N HIS A 228 -0.40 -7.01 6.74
CA HIS A 228 -0.28 -8.44 7.08
C HIS A 228 -0.96 -8.81 8.40
N LEU A 229 -0.97 -7.89 9.37
CA LEU A 229 -1.60 -8.08 10.68
C LEU A 229 -3.10 -7.82 10.72
N LEU A 230 -3.63 -7.06 9.76
CA LEU A 230 -5.01 -6.54 9.76
C LEU A 230 -5.87 -7.06 8.62
N ASP A 231 -5.29 -7.68 7.60
CA ASP A 231 -6.01 -8.09 6.40
C ASP A 231 -7.11 -9.13 6.68
N ARG A 232 -6.87 -10.07 7.60
CA ARG A 232 -7.90 -11.08 7.96
C ARG A 232 -9.07 -10.52 8.75
N THR A 233 -8.91 -9.34 9.35
CA THR A 233 -9.86 -8.77 10.31
C THR A 233 -10.38 -7.42 9.84
N VAL A 234 -9.63 -6.36 10.07
CA VAL A 234 -10.07 -4.99 9.86
C VAL A 234 -10.27 -4.67 8.38
N LEU A 235 -9.28 -4.96 7.52
CA LEU A 235 -9.34 -4.54 6.12
C LEU A 235 -10.39 -5.32 5.31
N PHE A 236 -10.60 -6.60 5.62
CA PHE A 236 -11.53 -7.46 4.86
C PHE A 236 -12.79 -7.82 5.64
N ASN A 237 -13.24 -6.91 6.51
CA ASN A 237 -14.48 -7.03 7.26
C ASN A 237 -14.63 -8.36 8.01
N ASN A 238 -13.52 -8.89 8.51
CA ASN A 238 -13.41 -10.14 9.25
C ASN A 238 -13.77 -11.40 8.45
N HIS A 239 -13.70 -11.33 7.12
CA HIS A 239 -13.92 -12.47 6.24
C HIS A 239 -12.64 -13.25 5.93
N GLY A 240 -11.47 -12.79 6.34
CA GLY A 240 -10.20 -13.41 5.98
C GLY A 240 -9.75 -13.07 4.55
N ARG A 241 -8.52 -13.45 4.22
CA ARG A 241 -7.97 -13.36 2.85
C ARG A 241 -8.77 -14.25 1.89
N ARG A 242 -8.86 -13.83 0.64
CA ARG A 242 -9.44 -14.62 -0.45
C ARG A 242 -8.67 -15.91 -0.66
N ASP A 243 -9.38 -17.01 -0.83
CA ASP A 243 -8.80 -18.30 -1.21
C ASP A 243 -7.90 -18.19 -2.46
N GLY A 244 -6.72 -18.81 -2.37
CA GLY A 244 -5.71 -18.81 -3.42
C GLY A 244 -4.77 -17.60 -3.43
N THR A 245 -5.01 -16.61 -2.58
CA THR A 245 -4.06 -15.51 -2.30
C THR A 245 -3.18 -15.86 -1.11
N ALA A 246 -1.94 -15.36 -1.12
CA ALA A 246 -1.09 -15.31 0.07
C ALA A 246 -0.93 -13.84 0.51
N ALA A 247 -0.15 -13.59 1.56
CA ALA A 247 -0.14 -12.30 2.26
C ALA A 247 0.31 -11.11 1.37
N GLU A 248 1.29 -11.32 0.48
CA GLU A 248 1.89 -10.25 -0.34
C GLU A 248 0.97 -9.73 -1.45
N PHE A 249 -0.14 -10.41 -1.73
CA PHE A 249 -1.17 -9.89 -2.64
C PHE A 249 -1.74 -8.54 -2.19
N TYR A 250 -1.73 -8.29 -0.88
CA TYR A 250 -2.47 -7.20 -0.25
C TYR A 250 -1.59 -6.07 0.25
N ALA A 251 -0.40 -6.38 0.75
CA ALA A 251 0.49 -5.37 1.29
C ALA A 251 1.07 -4.53 0.14
N ARG A 252 1.99 -5.10 -0.66
CA ARG A 252 2.55 -4.39 -1.81
C ARG A 252 1.52 -4.23 -2.92
N GLY A 253 1.33 -2.97 -3.36
CA GLY A 253 0.48 -2.63 -4.50
C GLY A 253 -1.00 -2.50 -4.18
N ILE A 254 -1.41 -2.57 -2.91
CA ILE A 254 -2.76 -2.16 -2.48
C ILE A 254 -2.68 -1.24 -1.24
N PHE A 255 -2.18 -1.74 -0.11
CA PHE A 255 -2.25 -1.01 1.17
C PHE A 255 -0.92 -0.46 1.70
N GLU A 256 0.21 -0.85 1.11
CA GLU A 256 1.48 -0.18 1.35
C GLU A 256 1.44 1.22 0.75
N ASN A 257 1.59 2.25 1.58
CA ASN A 257 1.50 3.64 1.16
C ASN A 257 2.81 4.12 0.51
N SER A 258 2.69 4.86 -0.60
CA SER A 258 3.84 5.47 -1.27
C SER A 258 4.49 6.54 -0.40
N TYR A 259 5.81 6.52 -0.29
CA TYR A 259 6.60 7.59 0.35
C TYR A 259 7.25 8.56 -0.67
N THR A 260 7.09 8.28 -1.97
CA THR A 260 7.61 9.07 -3.11
C THR A 260 6.47 9.51 -4.04
N PRO A 261 5.45 10.24 -3.54
CA PRO A 261 4.19 10.50 -4.24
C PRO A 261 4.29 11.29 -5.55
N GLU A 262 5.41 11.98 -5.77
CA GLU A 262 5.66 12.77 -6.98
C GLU A 262 6.25 11.94 -8.12
N LYS A 263 6.78 10.75 -7.79
CA LYS A 263 7.44 9.82 -8.71
C LYS A 263 6.66 8.53 -8.89
N ASP A 264 6.14 7.98 -7.80
CA ASP A 264 5.35 6.76 -7.79
C ASP A 264 4.03 6.99 -8.53
N THR A 265 3.68 6.08 -9.44
CA THR A 265 2.48 6.19 -10.29
C THR A 265 1.61 4.95 -10.32
N TYR A 266 1.86 3.99 -9.43
CA TYR A 266 0.98 2.85 -9.22
C TYR A 266 -0.25 3.20 -8.40
N PHE A 267 -1.32 2.44 -8.52
CA PHE A 267 -2.51 2.63 -7.70
C PHE A 267 -2.14 2.56 -6.20
N ASN A 268 -2.45 3.64 -5.48
CA ASN A 268 -2.20 3.81 -4.06
C ASN A 268 -3.26 4.71 -3.44
N LEU A 269 -3.47 4.58 -2.13
CA LEU A 269 -4.31 5.46 -1.33
C LEU A 269 -3.46 5.96 -0.18
N ASN A 270 -3.22 7.26 -0.05
CA ASN A 270 -2.36 7.78 1.01
C ASN A 270 -3.11 7.82 2.35
N PHE A 271 -2.79 6.86 3.24
CA PHE A 271 -3.34 6.79 4.59
C PHE A 271 -2.37 7.27 5.68
N VAL A 272 -1.15 7.69 5.31
CA VAL A 272 -0.04 7.92 6.26
C VAL A 272 0.46 9.36 6.24
N TYR A 273 0.70 9.92 5.06
CA TYR A 273 1.53 11.11 4.89
C TYR A 273 0.70 12.39 4.75
N ASP A 274 1.18 13.49 5.31
CA ASP A 274 0.77 14.83 4.88
C ASP A 274 1.61 15.26 3.68
N GLU A 275 0.96 15.29 2.52
CA GLU A 275 1.52 15.62 1.22
C GLU A 275 0.93 16.91 0.66
N SER A 276 0.28 17.73 1.51
CA SER A 276 -0.40 18.97 1.10
C SER A 276 0.53 19.97 0.38
N LYS A 277 1.85 19.88 0.63
CA LYS A 277 2.89 20.70 0.00
C LYS A 277 3.59 20.03 -1.20
N LYS A 278 3.25 18.79 -1.53
CA LYS A 278 3.84 18.02 -2.64
C LYS A 278 2.91 18.05 -3.84
N ASN A 279 3.48 17.94 -5.04
CA ASN A 279 2.71 17.85 -6.29
C ASN A 279 2.65 16.38 -6.75
N GLY A 280 2.00 15.55 -5.94
CA GLY A 280 1.91 14.11 -6.11
C GLY A 280 0.76 13.63 -6.98
N PHE A 281 0.55 12.31 -7.02
CA PHE A 281 -0.54 11.65 -7.75
C PHE A 281 -1.65 11.08 -6.83
N TYR A 282 -1.51 11.20 -5.52
CA TYR A 282 -2.42 10.62 -4.54
C TYR A 282 -3.18 11.70 -3.76
N ASN A 283 -4.17 11.30 -2.96
CA ASN A 283 -4.82 12.21 -2.03
C ASN A 283 -3.77 12.85 -1.10
N LYS A 284 -3.93 14.15 -0.82
CA LYS A 284 -2.90 14.93 -0.11
C LYS A 284 -2.73 14.51 1.34
N THR A 285 -3.81 14.18 2.00
CA THR A 285 -3.80 13.79 3.42
C THR A 285 -4.75 12.62 3.66
N PRO A 286 -4.53 11.84 4.75
CA PRO A 286 -5.43 10.76 5.12
C PRO A 286 -6.84 11.25 5.50
N ASP A 287 -6.95 12.54 5.84
CA ASP A 287 -8.21 13.21 6.12
C ASP A 287 -9.12 13.38 4.88
N ARG A 288 -8.65 13.04 3.67
CA ARG A 288 -9.52 12.89 2.51
C ARG A 288 -10.62 11.85 2.73
N PHE A 289 -10.35 10.82 3.53
CA PHE A 289 -11.27 9.71 3.75
C PHE A 289 -11.86 9.79 5.15
N LYS A 290 -13.11 10.25 5.27
CA LYS A 290 -13.86 10.29 6.54
C LYS A 290 -14.77 9.08 6.73
N THR A 291 -15.15 8.45 5.62
CA THR A 291 -15.97 7.24 5.52
C THR A 291 -15.46 6.34 4.39
N ASP A 292 -15.98 5.12 4.28
CA ASP A 292 -15.72 4.26 3.13
C ASP A 292 -16.34 4.81 1.83
N ALA A 293 -17.42 5.60 1.92
CA ALA A 293 -18.00 6.30 0.77
C ALA A 293 -17.04 7.32 0.15
N ASP A 294 -16.16 7.92 0.95
CA ASP A 294 -15.12 8.82 0.45
C ASP A 294 -14.07 8.08 -0.40
N LEU A 295 -13.75 6.84 -0.04
CA LEU A 295 -12.87 5.99 -0.87
C LEU A 295 -13.50 5.75 -2.23
N LYS A 296 -14.79 5.41 -2.26
CA LYS A 296 -15.54 5.23 -3.51
C LYS A 296 -15.51 6.50 -4.35
N SER A 297 -15.89 7.64 -3.77
CA SER A 297 -15.90 8.93 -4.47
C SER A 297 -14.53 9.28 -5.06
N TYR A 298 -13.46 9.13 -4.27
CA TYR A 298 -12.09 9.41 -4.72
C TYR A 298 -11.67 8.50 -5.87
N MET A 299 -11.84 7.18 -5.70
CA MET A 299 -11.46 6.21 -6.72
C MET A 299 -12.30 6.35 -7.98
N HIS A 300 -13.60 6.66 -7.85
CA HIS A 300 -14.48 6.91 -8.99
C HIS A 300 -14.00 8.11 -9.80
N GLY A 301 -13.71 9.25 -9.15
CA GLY A 301 -13.19 10.44 -9.85
C GLY A 301 -11.81 10.21 -10.46
N SER A 302 -10.94 9.42 -9.80
CA SER A 302 -9.67 8.98 -10.38
C SER A 302 -9.89 8.18 -11.67
N PHE A 303 -10.78 7.18 -11.63
CA PHE A 303 -11.10 6.35 -12.79
C PHE A 303 -11.89 7.07 -13.88
N ASP A 304 -12.64 8.14 -13.57
CA ASP A 304 -13.22 9.03 -14.58
C ASP A 304 -12.14 9.62 -15.49
N VAL A 305 -11.03 10.07 -14.91
CA VAL A 305 -9.88 10.57 -15.68
C VAL A 305 -9.18 9.42 -16.40
N LEU A 306 -8.81 8.36 -15.65
CA LEU A 306 -8.00 7.27 -16.21
C LEU A 306 -8.70 6.57 -17.37
N TYR A 307 -9.98 6.21 -17.23
CA TYR A 307 -10.72 5.56 -18.33
C TYR A 307 -10.98 6.49 -19.51
N SER A 308 -11.17 7.79 -19.29
CA SER A 308 -11.26 8.74 -20.40
C SER A 308 -9.95 8.78 -21.20
N LEU A 309 -8.80 8.77 -20.53
CA LEU A 309 -7.48 8.79 -21.16
C LEU A 309 -7.09 7.45 -21.80
N ASP A 310 -7.41 6.34 -21.15
CA ASP A 310 -7.22 4.98 -21.68
C ASP A 310 -8.07 4.77 -22.94
N TYR A 311 -9.30 5.29 -22.96
CA TYR A 311 -10.12 5.29 -24.16
C TYR A 311 -9.51 6.09 -25.31
N LEU A 312 -9.05 7.31 -25.04
CA LEU A 312 -8.40 8.14 -26.06
C LEU A 312 -7.12 7.49 -26.61
N GLU A 313 -6.38 6.78 -25.77
CA GLU A 313 -5.23 5.99 -26.20
C GLU A 313 -5.67 4.84 -27.11
N ALA A 314 -6.70 4.07 -26.74
CA ALA A 314 -7.26 3.03 -27.60
C ALA A 314 -7.72 3.60 -28.96
N GLU A 315 -8.43 4.73 -28.97
CA GLU A 315 -8.85 5.40 -30.21
C GLU A 315 -7.66 5.82 -31.08
N ALA A 316 -6.62 6.39 -30.49
CA ALA A 316 -5.41 6.76 -31.20
C ALA A 316 -4.67 5.56 -31.80
N THR A 317 -4.75 4.38 -31.17
CA THR A 317 -4.11 3.16 -31.70
C THR A 317 -4.83 2.54 -32.89
N LYS A 318 -6.07 2.93 -33.19
CA LYS A 318 -6.84 2.41 -34.34
C LYS A 318 -6.15 2.65 -35.68
N GLN A 319 -5.45 3.78 -35.79
CA GLN A 319 -4.73 4.18 -37.00
C GLN A 319 -3.41 3.41 -37.22
N LEU A 320 -2.97 2.63 -36.23
CA LEU A 320 -1.75 1.84 -36.34
C LEU A 320 -1.99 0.60 -37.21
N THR A 321 -0.98 0.23 -38.00
CA THR A 321 -0.99 -1.04 -38.73
C THR A 321 -0.98 -2.22 -37.76
N ALA A 322 -1.37 -3.41 -38.22
CA ALA A 322 -1.30 -4.61 -37.39
C ALA A 322 0.13 -4.88 -36.90
N GLU A 323 1.14 -4.65 -37.74
CA GLU A 323 2.57 -4.75 -37.38
C GLU A 323 3.01 -3.75 -36.30
N ASP A 324 2.42 -2.56 -36.30
CA ASP A 324 2.72 -1.55 -35.29
C ASP A 324 2.00 -1.88 -33.97
N LYS A 325 0.80 -2.44 -34.05
CA LYS A 325 0.07 -2.95 -32.89
C LYS A 325 0.81 -4.11 -32.21
N THR A 326 1.49 -5.00 -32.94
CA THR A 326 2.29 -6.07 -32.29
C THR A 326 3.46 -5.53 -31.46
N LYS A 327 3.95 -4.34 -31.79
CA LYS A 327 4.99 -3.64 -31.00
C LYS A 327 4.38 -2.86 -29.84
N TYR A 328 3.27 -2.18 -30.10
CA TYR A 328 2.63 -1.29 -29.13
C TYR A 328 1.90 -2.05 -28.01
N PHE A 329 1.42 -3.26 -28.29
CA PHE A 329 0.64 -4.06 -27.36
C PHE A 329 1.31 -5.37 -26.97
N LYS A 330 0.90 -5.85 -25.79
CA LYS A 330 1.15 -7.17 -25.24
C LYS A 330 -0.19 -7.77 -24.82
N LYS A 331 -0.19 -9.04 -24.44
CA LYS A 331 -1.34 -9.68 -23.80
C LYS A 331 -0.97 -10.31 -22.47
N ILE A 332 -1.90 -10.31 -21.53
CA ILE A 332 -1.78 -11.00 -20.25
C ILE A 332 -2.75 -12.17 -20.22
N THR A 333 -2.24 -13.38 -20.02
CA THR A 333 -3.03 -14.61 -20.15
C THR A 333 -2.82 -15.54 -18.96
N PRO A 334 -3.85 -16.29 -18.54
CA PRO A 334 -3.74 -17.19 -17.41
C PRO A 334 -2.84 -18.38 -17.74
N ILE A 335 -2.02 -18.78 -16.78
CA ILE A 335 -1.18 -19.99 -16.83
C ILE A 335 -1.41 -20.85 -15.58
N ALA A 336 -0.89 -22.07 -15.59
CA ALA A 336 -0.83 -22.89 -14.38
C ALA A 336 -0.14 -22.12 -13.25
N SER A 337 -0.63 -22.30 -12.02
CA SER A 337 -0.09 -21.62 -10.85
C SER A 337 1.42 -21.82 -10.73
N LYS A 338 2.16 -20.73 -10.54
CA LYS A 338 3.60 -20.72 -10.23
C LYS A 338 3.84 -19.87 -9.00
N GLY A 339 4.75 -20.29 -8.13
CA GLY A 339 5.03 -19.58 -6.87
C GLY A 339 4.09 -19.98 -5.72
N PRO A 340 4.32 -19.41 -4.53
CA PRO A 340 3.61 -19.80 -3.32
C PRO A 340 2.17 -19.29 -3.31
N ARG A 341 1.24 -20.14 -2.85
CA ARG A 341 -0.16 -19.80 -2.57
C ARG A 341 -0.57 -20.33 -1.20
N ALA A 342 -1.56 -19.72 -0.59
CA ALA A 342 -2.17 -20.28 0.60
C ALA A 342 -2.86 -21.61 0.25
N THR A 343 -2.78 -22.58 1.18
CA THR A 343 -3.54 -23.82 1.07
C THR A 343 -5.03 -23.53 1.23
N VAL A 344 -5.86 -24.07 0.34
CA VAL A 344 -7.31 -23.90 0.36
C VAL A 344 -7.95 -25.26 0.59
N THR A 345 -8.84 -25.32 1.57
CA THR A 345 -9.70 -26.48 1.83
C THR A 345 -11.16 -26.07 1.69
N TYR A 346 -11.96 -27.03 1.23
CA TYR A 346 -13.41 -26.94 1.11
C TYR A 346 -14.04 -28.06 1.93
N THR A 347 -15.21 -27.81 2.52
CA THR A 347 -15.94 -28.81 3.31
C THR A 347 -16.26 -30.07 2.48
N ASN A 348 -16.70 -29.88 1.24
CA ASN A 348 -16.83 -30.96 0.28
C ASN A 348 -15.51 -31.16 -0.48
N SER A 349 -14.83 -32.29 -0.24
CA SER A 349 -13.54 -32.62 -0.87
C SER A 349 -13.61 -32.82 -2.40
N ALA A 350 -14.80 -32.97 -2.97
CA ALA A 350 -15.00 -33.00 -4.42
C ALA A 350 -14.89 -31.61 -5.06
N VAL A 351 -15.14 -30.52 -4.29
CA VAL A 351 -14.96 -29.15 -4.75
C VAL A 351 -13.47 -28.83 -4.77
N LYS A 352 -12.96 -28.47 -5.94
CA LYS A 352 -11.55 -28.08 -6.13
C LYS A 352 -11.49 -26.74 -6.86
N ALA A 353 -10.75 -25.81 -6.28
CA ALA A 353 -10.43 -24.55 -6.95
C ALA A 353 -9.11 -24.69 -7.73
N THR A 354 -9.08 -24.10 -8.92
CA THR A 354 -7.87 -24.02 -9.75
C THR A 354 -7.45 -22.57 -9.92
N HIS A 355 -6.65 -22.08 -8.97
CA HIS A 355 -6.08 -20.73 -9.04
C HIS A 355 -5.02 -20.62 -10.15
N LYS A 356 -4.96 -19.45 -10.81
CA LYS A 356 -4.07 -19.22 -11.96
C LYS A 356 -3.03 -18.15 -11.65
N SER A 357 -1.81 -18.40 -12.10
CA SER A 357 -0.83 -17.34 -12.33
C SER A 357 -1.06 -16.76 -13.72
N GLU A 358 -0.27 -15.78 -14.14
CA GLU A 358 -0.44 -15.15 -15.45
C GLU A 358 0.90 -15.02 -16.17
N LYS A 359 0.84 -14.82 -17.49
CA LYS A 359 1.99 -14.57 -18.33
C LYS A 359 1.70 -13.38 -19.21
N ILE A 360 2.63 -12.44 -19.24
CA ILE A 360 2.64 -11.36 -20.23
C ILE A 360 3.50 -11.81 -21.41
N SER A 361 2.94 -11.75 -22.60
CA SER A 361 3.62 -12.11 -23.85
C SER A 361 3.37 -11.08 -24.94
N GLU A 362 4.19 -11.14 -25.98
CA GLU A 362 3.90 -10.47 -27.24
C GLU A 362 2.58 -11.00 -27.83
N ILE A 363 1.97 -10.18 -28.69
CA ILE A 363 0.80 -10.58 -29.49
C ILE A 363 1.24 -10.93 -30.91
N THR A 364 0.53 -11.86 -31.53
CA THR A 364 0.75 -12.22 -32.94
C THR A 364 0.11 -11.21 -33.88
N LEU A 365 0.51 -11.21 -35.16
CA LEU A 365 -0.10 -10.36 -36.17
C LEU A 365 -1.61 -10.62 -36.32
N ALA A 366 -2.01 -11.89 -36.33
CA ALA A 366 -3.43 -12.28 -36.42
C ALA A 366 -4.25 -11.85 -35.19
N GLU A 367 -3.63 -11.73 -34.02
CA GLU A 367 -4.27 -11.14 -32.85
C GLU A 367 -4.39 -9.62 -33.01
N ALA A 368 -3.32 -8.96 -33.49
CA ALA A 368 -3.30 -7.52 -33.71
C ALA A 368 -4.34 -7.03 -34.74
N GLU A 369 -4.61 -7.82 -35.78
CA GLU A 369 -5.66 -7.53 -36.78
C GLU A 369 -7.07 -7.46 -36.17
N LYS A 370 -7.32 -8.17 -35.07
CA LYS A 370 -8.61 -8.17 -34.36
C LYS A 370 -8.78 -6.95 -33.46
N LEU A 371 -7.72 -6.20 -33.18
CA LEU A 371 -7.72 -5.08 -32.24
C LEU A 371 -8.20 -3.80 -32.92
N THR A 372 -9.50 -3.68 -33.14
CA THR A 372 -10.13 -2.59 -33.91
C THR A 372 -10.71 -1.49 -33.04
N ASP A 373 -11.02 -1.78 -31.78
CA ASP A 373 -11.60 -0.85 -30.81
C ASP A 373 -11.28 -1.24 -29.36
N ILE A 374 -11.73 -0.43 -28.40
CA ILE A 374 -11.50 -0.70 -26.98
C ILE A 374 -12.11 -2.03 -26.50
N ASN A 375 -13.26 -2.45 -27.06
CA ASN A 375 -13.90 -3.69 -26.68
C ASN A 375 -13.05 -4.89 -27.08
N SER A 376 -12.48 -4.87 -28.28
CA SER A 376 -11.55 -5.89 -28.75
C SER A 376 -10.26 -5.93 -27.91
N LEU A 377 -9.76 -4.78 -27.44
CA LEU A 377 -8.62 -4.74 -26.51
C LEU A 377 -8.97 -5.38 -25.15
N ILE A 378 -10.18 -5.13 -24.63
CA ILE A 378 -10.69 -5.74 -23.39
C ILE A 378 -10.83 -7.26 -23.56
N ASP A 379 -11.50 -7.70 -24.62
CA ASP A 379 -11.82 -9.13 -24.85
C ASP A 379 -10.58 -9.99 -25.09
N ASN A 380 -9.50 -9.40 -25.62
CA ASN A 380 -8.25 -10.09 -25.92
C ASN A 380 -7.16 -9.90 -24.84
N ASN A 381 -7.53 -9.39 -23.65
CA ASN A 381 -6.62 -9.20 -22.52
C ASN A 381 -5.37 -8.37 -22.83
N ILE A 382 -5.58 -7.27 -23.57
CA ILE A 382 -4.49 -6.44 -24.08
C ILE A 382 -4.00 -5.46 -23.01
N LEU A 383 -2.69 -5.22 -23.01
CA LEU A 383 -2.02 -4.18 -22.26
C LEU A 383 -0.93 -3.52 -23.11
N VAL A 384 -0.52 -2.33 -22.73
CA VAL A 384 0.50 -1.54 -23.46
C VAL A 384 1.91 -2.09 -23.29
N ASN A 385 2.79 -1.83 -24.27
CA ASN A 385 4.18 -2.26 -24.27
C ASN A 385 4.96 -1.77 -23.04
N ARG A 386 4.71 -0.51 -22.63
CA ARG A 386 5.39 0.15 -21.52
C ARG A 386 5.15 -0.47 -20.13
N TYR A 387 4.09 -1.28 -19.96
CA TYR A 387 3.87 -2.00 -18.70
C TYR A 387 4.99 -3.02 -18.46
N ILE A 388 5.71 -2.95 -17.34
CA ILE A 388 6.86 -3.83 -17.06
C ILE A 388 6.66 -4.69 -15.81
N ILE A 389 7.07 -5.95 -15.89
CA ILE A 389 7.07 -6.89 -14.77
C ILE A 389 8.30 -6.63 -13.91
N ASN A 390 8.11 -6.45 -12.61
CA ASN A 390 9.19 -6.25 -11.62
C ASN A 390 10.19 -5.16 -12.02
N GLY A 391 9.74 -4.10 -12.71
CA GLY A 391 10.54 -2.93 -13.05
C GLY A 391 11.48 -3.07 -14.25
N PHE A 392 11.67 -4.27 -14.82
CA PHE A 392 12.64 -4.46 -15.91
C PHE A 392 12.21 -5.43 -17.02
N TYR A 393 11.25 -6.33 -16.79
CA TYR A 393 10.92 -7.37 -17.77
C TYR A 393 9.68 -7.01 -18.60
N ALA A 394 9.81 -6.92 -19.92
CA ALA A 394 8.67 -6.63 -20.80
C ALA A 394 7.66 -7.78 -20.86
N THR A 395 8.14 -9.02 -20.82
CA THR A 395 7.34 -10.25 -20.93
C THR A 395 7.85 -11.25 -19.90
N GLY A 396 7.04 -12.27 -19.61
CA GLY A 396 7.40 -13.33 -18.68
C GLY A 396 6.24 -13.78 -17.81
N ASP A 397 6.56 -14.75 -16.95
CA ASP A 397 5.60 -15.29 -16.00
C ASP A 397 5.51 -14.38 -14.77
N VAL A 398 4.28 -14.16 -14.33
CA VAL A 398 3.93 -13.44 -13.12
C VAL A 398 3.57 -14.50 -12.08
N LYS A 399 4.51 -14.74 -11.17
CA LYS A 399 4.38 -15.74 -10.11
C LYS A 399 3.35 -15.24 -9.08
N ALA A 400 2.70 -16.16 -8.37
CA ALA A 400 1.82 -15.81 -7.26
C ALA A 400 2.64 -15.21 -6.10
N ASN A 401 2.00 -14.33 -5.33
CA ASN A 401 2.52 -13.73 -4.10
C ASN A 401 3.82 -12.93 -4.34
N GLY A 402 3.84 -12.15 -5.42
CA GLY A 402 4.96 -11.29 -5.76
C GLY A 402 4.69 -9.81 -5.48
N TYR A 403 5.76 -9.02 -5.48
CA TYR A 403 5.73 -7.57 -5.26
C TYR A 403 5.40 -6.81 -6.55
N TYR A 404 4.25 -7.14 -7.16
CA TYR A 404 3.79 -6.50 -8.39
C TYR A 404 3.01 -5.21 -8.09
N LEU A 405 3.12 -4.26 -9.01
CA LEU A 405 2.41 -3.00 -8.98
C LEU A 405 1.59 -2.86 -10.25
N VAL A 406 0.47 -2.14 -10.16
CA VAL A 406 -0.36 -1.77 -11.31
C VAL A 406 -0.25 -0.27 -11.47
N ASP A 407 0.41 0.17 -12.55
CA ASP A 407 0.59 1.59 -12.84
C ASP A 407 -0.75 2.23 -13.27
N MET A 408 -1.01 3.47 -12.85
CA MET A 408 -2.20 4.23 -13.24
C MET A 408 -2.15 4.64 -14.72
N PHE A 409 -0.95 4.77 -15.30
CA PHE A 409 -0.74 5.31 -16.64
C PHE A 409 -0.24 4.26 -17.64
N ASP A 410 0.04 3.02 -17.20
CA ASP A 410 0.30 1.88 -18.07
C ASP A 410 -0.97 1.05 -18.24
N THR A 411 -1.68 1.34 -19.31
CA THR A 411 -3.02 0.84 -19.55
C THR A 411 -3.07 -0.68 -19.66
N ILE A 412 -3.87 -1.29 -18.79
CA ILE A 412 -4.30 -2.68 -18.90
C ILE A 412 -5.77 -2.67 -19.34
N TYR A 413 -6.00 -2.85 -20.64
CA TYR A 413 -7.35 -2.80 -21.23
C TYR A 413 -8.17 -4.01 -20.82
N GLY A 414 -7.60 -5.21 -20.89
CA GLY A 414 -8.30 -6.45 -20.55
C GLY A 414 -7.47 -7.35 -19.65
N VAL A 415 -8.15 -8.13 -18.82
CA VAL A 415 -7.56 -9.17 -17.98
C VAL A 415 -8.51 -10.37 -17.89
N SER A 416 -7.97 -11.54 -17.58
CA SER A 416 -8.75 -12.76 -17.52
C SER A 416 -9.73 -12.80 -16.33
N GLN A 417 -10.79 -13.57 -16.50
CA GLN A 417 -11.70 -14.01 -15.45
C GLN A 417 -11.59 -15.53 -15.33
N ASN A 418 -11.40 -16.05 -14.11
CA ASN A 418 -11.28 -17.48 -13.84
C ASN A 418 -12.63 -18.05 -13.33
N ASP A 419 -13.08 -19.15 -13.92
CA ASP A 419 -14.32 -19.84 -13.58
C ASP A 419 -14.18 -20.82 -12.40
N SER A 420 -12.95 -21.28 -12.13
CA SER A 420 -12.64 -22.30 -11.14
C SER A 420 -11.79 -21.75 -9.97
N GLY A 421 -11.44 -20.47 -9.95
CA GLY A 421 -10.63 -19.88 -8.87
C GLY A 421 -10.37 -18.40 -9.08
N MET A 422 -9.21 -17.92 -8.64
CA MET A 422 -8.80 -16.51 -8.77
C MET A 422 -7.85 -16.32 -9.96
N SER A 423 -7.85 -15.11 -10.53
CA SER A 423 -7.01 -14.71 -11.68
C SER A 423 -5.80 -13.88 -11.24
N GLY A 424 -4.60 -14.45 -11.35
CA GLY A 424 -3.32 -13.72 -11.36
C GLY A 424 -3.02 -12.87 -10.12
N ASP A 425 -1.88 -12.19 -10.13
CA ASP A 425 -1.43 -11.22 -9.12
C ASP A 425 -1.72 -9.77 -9.58
N ILE A 426 -1.37 -9.46 -10.84
CA ILE A 426 -1.61 -8.18 -11.52
C ILE A 426 -3.10 -8.06 -11.83
N THR A 427 -3.69 -9.11 -12.41
CA THR A 427 -5.12 -9.18 -12.68
C THR A 427 -5.94 -8.95 -11.42
N PHE A 428 -5.58 -9.63 -10.32
CA PHE A 428 -6.23 -9.46 -9.02
C PHE A 428 -6.21 -7.99 -8.53
N ARG A 429 -5.04 -7.35 -8.51
CA ARG A 429 -4.93 -5.95 -8.05
C ARG A 429 -5.70 -4.99 -8.96
N LYS A 430 -5.60 -5.15 -10.28
CA LYS A 430 -6.31 -4.31 -11.25
C LYS A 430 -7.83 -4.42 -11.06
N GLN A 431 -8.36 -5.64 -10.97
CA GLN A 431 -9.79 -5.88 -10.74
C GLN A 431 -10.24 -5.29 -9.40
N ALA A 432 -9.45 -5.47 -8.34
CA ALA A 432 -9.78 -4.93 -7.02
C ALA A 432 -9.95 -3.39 -7.03
N PHE A 433 -9.02 -2.65 -7.63
CA PHE A 433 -9.13 -1.18 -7.71
C PHE A 433 -10.30 -0.71 -8.58
N GLU A 434 -10.58 -1.38 -9.69
CA GLU A 434 -11.70 -1.03 -10.55
C GLU A 434 -13.06 -1.30 -9.89
N LEU A 435 -13.17 -2.39 -9.12
CA LEU A 435 -14.36 -2.68 -8.33
C LEU A 435 -14.53 -1.69 -7.18
N MET A 436 -13.43 -1.25 -6.55
CA MET A 436 -13.48 -0.19 -5.54
C MET A 436 -14.01 1.13 -6.13
N ALA A 437 -13.55 1.49 -7.33
CA ALA A 437 -13.96 2.71 -8.01
C ALA A 437 -15.44 2.70 -8.44
N ALA A 438 -15.93 1.56 -8.92
CA ALA A 438 -17.30 1.46 -9.41
C ALA A 438 -18.32 1.23 -8.30
N LEU A 439 -18.03 0.29 -7.39
CA LEU A 439 -19.01 -0.20 -6.42
C LEU A 439 -18.76 0.34 -5.01
N GLY A 440 -17.50 0.54 -4.64
CA GLY A 440 -17.09 0.99 -3.30
C GLY A 440 -16.31 -0.07 -2.53
N TYR A 441 -15.94 0.27 -1.29
CA TYR A 441 -15.10 -0.59 -0.47
C TYR A 441 -15.82 -1.89 -0.07
N TYR A 442 -17.06 -1.81 0.43
CA TYR A 442 -17.78 -2.98 0.94
C TYR A 442 -18.66 -3.71 -0.09
N GLU A 443 -18.98 -3.05 -1.21
CA GLU A 443 -19.83 -3.59 -2.27
C GLU A 443 -19.01 -4.17 -3.43
N GLY A 444 -17.80 -3.67 -3.66
CA GLY A 444 -16.92 -4.12 -4.75
C GLY A 444 -15.63 -4.73 -4.26
N PHE A 445 -14.85 -3.95 -3.53
CA PHE A 445 -13.49 -4.33 -3.15
C PHE A 445 -13.47 -5.51 -2.17
N VAL A 446 -14.04 -5.37 -0.96
CA VAL A 446 -14.03 -6.41 0.09
C VAL A 446 -14.62 -7.73 -0.39
N PRO A 447 -15.78 -7.78 -1.08
CA PRO A 447 -16.32 -9.06 -1.55
C PRO A 447 -15.40 -9.78 -2.55
N TYR A 448 -14.60 -9.03 -3.32
CA TYR A 448 -13.65 -9.59 -4.28
C TYR A 448 -12.32 -10.00 -3.65
N VAL A 449 -11.81 -9.23 -2.68
CA VAL A 449 -10.49 -9.46 -2.10
C VAL A 449 -10.49 -10.39 -0.88
N SER A 450 -11.67 -10.85 -0.44
CA SER A 450 -11.85 -11.63 0.78
C SER A 450 -12.63 -12.94 0.55
N ASN A 451 -12.78 -13.72 1.62
CA ASN A 451 -13.60 -14.93 1.63
C ASN A 451 -15.08 -14.67 2.00
N GLN A 452 -15.59 -13.44 1.82
CA GLN A 452 -16.96 -13.05 2.16
C GLN A 452 -18.02 -14.03 1.61
N TYR A 453 -17.82 -14.55 0.40
CA TYR A 453 -18.75 -15.49 -0.24
C TYR A 453 -18.34 -16.96 -0.16
N LYS A 454 -17.25 -17.31 0.55
CA LYS A 454 -16.73 -18.68 0.61
C LYS A 454 -17.75 -19.68 1.13
N GLN A 455 -18.35 -19.40 2.29
CA GLN A 455 -19.30 -20.32 2.93
C GLN A 455 -20.53 -20.59 2.04
N VAL A 456 -21.01 -19.56 1.34
CA VAL A 456 -22.15 -19.69 0.42
C VAL A 456 -21.74 -20.45 -0.85
N ALA A 457 -20.54 -20.20 -1.39
CA ALA A 457 -20.04 -21.00 -2.51
C ALA A 457 -19.93 -22.49 -2.14
N GLU A 458 -19.45 -22.78 -0.93
CA GLU A 458 -19.35 -24.15 -0.41
C GLU A 458 -20.70 -24.84 -0.26
N SER A 459 -21.73 -24.15 0.27
CA SER A 459 -23.06 -24.74 0.39
C SER A 459 -23.71 -24.99 -0.98
N GLU A 460 -23.31 -24.24 -2.01
CA GLU A 460 -23.69 -24.47 -3.41
C GLU A 460 -22.80 -25.53 -4.12
N ASN A 461 -21.86 -26.17 -3.42
CA ASN A 461 -20.86 -27.09 -3.98
C ASN A 461 -20.03 -26.48 -5.13
N LYS A 462 -19.69 -25.18 -5.01
CA LYS A 462 -18.88 -24.44 -5.98
C LYS A 462 -17.60 -23.91 -5.34
N PRO A 463 -16.48 -23.84 -6.09
CA PRO A 463 -15.30 -23.12 -5.61
C PRO A 463 -15.58 -21.62 -5.57
N LEU A 464 -14.86 -20.88 -4.72
CA LEU A 464 -14.90 -19.41 -4.72
C LEU A 464 -14.07 -18.88 -5.89
N SER A 465 -14.69 -18.77 -7.07
CA SER A 465 -14.06 -18.28 -8.30
C SER A 465 -14.33 -16.80 -8.58
N ASP A 466 -13.57 -16.18 -9.49
CA ASP A 466 -13.88 -14.84 -9.99
C ASP A 466 -15.30 -14.79 -10.56
N THR A 467 -15.66 -15.79 -11.36
CA THR A 467 -17.00 -15.90 -11.96
C THR A 467 -18.09 -15.95 -10.89
N TYR A 468 -17.88 -16.72 -9.82
CA TYR A 468 -18.84 -16.80 -8.71
C TYR A 468 -19.05 -15.44 -8.03
N ILE A 469 -17.94 -14.74 -7.72
CA ILE A 469 -17.99 -13.43 -7.07
C ILE A 469 -18.64 -12.39 -7.99
N PHE A 470 -18.23 -12.32 -9.26
CA PHE A 470 -18.76 -11.37 -10.23
C PHE A 470 -20.24 -11.57 -10.50
N ASN A 471 -20.73 -12.81 -10.55
CA ASN A 471 -22.16 -13.05 -10.65
C ASN A 471 -22.95 -12.42 -9.48
N LYS A 472 -22.38 -12.40 -8.26
CA LYS A 472 -23.02 -11.80 -7.08
C LYS A 472 -22.92 -10.28 -7.05
N ILE A 473 -21.77 -9.69 -7.43
CA ILE A 473 -21.53 -8.24 -7.25
C ILE A 473 -21.73 -7.40 -8.51
N LEU A 474 -21.72 -8.02 -9.70
CA LEU A 474 -21.89 -7.36 -11.00
C LEU A 474 -23.24 -7.65 -11.65
N ASN A 475 -24.21 -8.15 -10.87
CA ASN A 475 -25.55 -8.50 -11.33
C ASN A 475 -25.53 -9.46 -12.54
N GLY A 476 -24.76 -10.54 -12.43
CA GLY A 476 -24.63 -11.57 -13.47
C GLY A 476 -23.72 -11.21 -14.66
N LYS A 477 -23.15 -10.01 -14.70
CA LYS A 477 -22.19 -9.62 -15.75
C LYS A 477 -20.83 -10.25 -15.51
N SER A 478 -20.16 -10.62 -16.61
CA SER A 478 -18.72 -10.87 -16.59
C SER A 478 -17.94 -9.59 -16.29
N TYR A 479 -16.70 -9.74 -15.85
CA TYR A 479 -15.81 -8.61 -15.64
C TYR A 479 -15.53 -7.82 -16.94
N ALA A 480 -15.43 -8.50 -18.08
CA ALA A 480 -15.27 -7.84 -19.38
C ALA A 480 -16.48 -6.95 -19.72
N GLU A 481 -17.70 -7.44 -19.53
CA GLU A 481 -18.92 -6.64 -19.73
C GLU A 481 -19.00 -5.46 -18.76
N PHE A 482 -18.64 -5.67 -17.50
CA PHE A 482 -18.52 -4.59 -16.53
C PHE A 482 -17.52 -3.53 -17.00
N LYS A 483 -16.33 -3.91 -17.42
CA LYS A 483 -15.28 -2.99 -17.87
C LYS A 483 -15.70 -2.20 -19.11
N LYS A 484 -16.34 -2.86 -20.09
CA LYS A 484 -16.92 -2.18 -21.27
C LYS A 484 -17.98 -1.15 -20.86
N ALA A 485 -18.84 -1.48 -19.89
CA ALA A 485 -19.83 -0.54 -19.38
C ALA A 485 -19.18 0.67 -18.67
N GLN A 486 -18.11 0.45 -17.91
CA GLN A 486 -17.36 1.54 -17.27
C GLN A 486 -16.75 2.50 -18.28
N PHE A 487 -16.13 1.98 -19.35
CA PHE A 487 -15.62 2.81 -20.44
C PHE A 487 -16.75 3.57 -21.15
N LYS A 488 -17.84 2.87 -21.49
CA LYS A 488 -18.99 3.50 -22.16
C LYS A 488 -19.51 4.71 -21.40
N GLU A 489 -19.66 4.60 -20.08
CA GLU A 489 -20.09 5.71 -19.23
C GLU A 489 -19.19 6.96 -19.37
N ARG A 490 -17.87 6.78 -19.40
CA ARG A 490 -16.91 7.91 -19.53
C ARG A 490 -16.86 8.46 -20.94
N VAL A 491 -16.96 7.58 -21.95
CA VAL A 491 -17.02 7.97 -23.36
C VAL A 491 -18.24 8.84 -23.63
N ASP A 492 -19.41 8.44 -23.14
CA ASP A 492 -20.66 9.18 -23.31
C ASP A 492 -20.60 10.58 -22.65
N ARG A 493 -19.71 10.77 -21.66
CA ARG A 493 -19.51 12.02 -20.91
C ARG A 493 -18.25 12.80 -21.31
N LEU A 494 -17.49 12.34 -22.31
CA LEU A 494 -16.20 12.96 -22.66
C LEU A 494 -16.33 14.44 -23.05
N ASN A 495 -17.44 14.80 -23.71
CA ASN A 495 -17.73 16.18 -24.09
C ASN A 495 -18.23 17.05 -22.92
N GLN A 496 -18.48 16.46 -21.75
CA GLN A 496 -18.88 17.15 -20.53
C GLN A 496 -17.69 17.45 -19.62
N LEU A 497 -16.45 17.07 -19.98
CA LEU A 497 -15.28 17.36 -19.17
C LEU A 497 -15.18 18.86 -18.88
N LYS A 498 -14.92 19.21 -17.62
CA LYS A 498 -14.65 20.57 -17.19
C LYS A 498 -13.46 21.12 -17.98
N PRO A 499 -13.59 22.31 -18.60
CA PRO A 499 -12.48 22.96 -19.25
C PRO A 499 -11.35 23.23 -18.25
N LEU A 500 -10.14 22.81 -18.59
CA LEU A 500 -8.98 22.98 -17.73
C LEU A 500 -7.78 23.41 -18.56
N THR A 501 -7.00 24.37 -18.07
CA THR A 501 -5.78 24.80 -18.76
C THR A 501 -4.56 24.22 -18.06
N ILE A 502 -3.67 23.56 -18.81
CA ILE A 502 -2.43 22.96 -18.29
C ILE A 502 -1.19 23.55 -18.96
N GLN A 503 -0.05 23.44 -18.30
CA GLN A 503 1.26 23.63 -18.91
C GLN A 503 1.78 22.28 -19.39
N TYR A 504 1.97 22.13 -20.69
CA TYR A 504 2.43 20.88 -21.30
C TYR A 504 3.39 21.18 -22.46
N GLU A 505 4.57 20.55 -22.46
CA GLU A 505 5.63 20.77 -23.47
C GLU A 505 6.02 22.26 -23.66
N GLY A 506 5.98 23.05 -22.58
CA GLY A 506 6.30 24.48 -22.62
C GLY A 506 5.21 25.38 -23.20
N GLN A 507 4.01 24.83 -23.43
CA GLN A 507 2.86 25.54 -23.95
C GLN A 507 1.69 25.50 -22.96
N GLN A 508 0.92 26.59 -22.94
CA GLN A 508 -0.35 26.64 -22.24
C GLN A 508 -1.42 26.01 -23.14
N ILE A 509 -2.04 24.93 -22.69
CA ILE A 509 -3.04 24.18 -23.47
C ILE A 509 -4.35 24.13 -22.72
N SER A 510 -5.43 24.56 -23.40
CA SER A 510 -6.81 24.34 -22.93
C SER A 510 -7.26 22.93 -23.29
N LEU A 511 -7.62 22.14 -22.28
CA LEU A 511 -8.10 20.77 -22.42
C LEU A 511 -9.58 20.78 -22.80
N THR A 512 -9.84 20.44 -24.06
CA THR A 512 -11.17 20.09 -24.58
C THR A 512 -11.15 18.63 -25.03
N SER A 513 -12.31 17.99 -25.21
CA SER A 513 -12.37 16.60 -25.71
C SER A 513 -11.61 16.42 -27.03
N GLN A 514 -11.78 17.35 -27.96
CA GLN A 514 -11.05 17.36 -29.22
C GLN A 514 -9.54 17.54 -29.01
N LYS A 515 -9.12 18.46 -28.13
CA LYS A 515 -7.70 18.68 -27.89
C LYS A 515 -7.03 17.49 -27.23
N LEU A 516 -7.72 16.83 -26.31
CA LEU A 516 -7.25 15.60 -25.68
C LEU A 516 -7.03 14.49 -26.71
N LYS A 517 -7.95 14.33 -27.68
CA LYS A 517 -7.80 13.37 -28.78
C LYS A 517 -6.55 13.66 -29.63
N GLU A 518 -6.35 14.92 -30.03
CA GLU A 518 -5.16 15.33 -30.80
C GLU A 518 -3.85 15.06 -30.06
N LEU A 519 -3.79 15.45 -28.77
CA LEU A 519 -2.60 15.25 -27.94
C LEU A 519 -2.29 13.76 -27.78
N MET A 520 -3.31 12.94 -27.52
CA MET A 520 -3.13 11.50 -27.36
C MET A 520 -2.67 10.84 -28.66
N GLN A 521 -3.25 11.25 -29.81
CA GLN A 521 -2.82 10.77 -31.12
C GLN A 521 -1.34 11.08 -31.40
N LYS A 522 -0.90 12.31 -31.10
CA LYS A 522 0.51 12.71 -31.21
C LYS A 522 1.39 11.88 -30.27
N ALA A 523 0.97 11.69 -29.02
CA ALA A 523 1.72 10.95 -28.01
C ALA A 523 1.89 9.47 -28.38
N VAL A 524 0.82 8.80 -28.85
CA VAL A 524 0.87 7.40 -29.29
C VAL A 524 1.83 7.21 -30.47
N LEU A 525 1.80 8.10 -31.47
CA LEU A 525 2.74 8.03 -32.60
C LEU A 525 4.19 8.25 -32.17
N ALA A 526 4.44 9.20 -31.27
CA ALA A 526 5.76 9.47 -30.73
C ALA A 526 6.29 8.29 -29.89
N GLU A 527 5.44 7.68 -29.06
CA GLU A 527 5.78 6.51 -28.25
C GLU A 527 6.07 5.29 -29.13
N LEU A 528 5.26 5.04 -30.16
CA LEU A 528 5.53 3.99 -31.13
C LEU A 528 6.89 4.18 -31.82
N ALA A 529 7.26 5.41 -32.18
CA ALA A 529 8.57 5.71 -32.74
C ALA A 529 9.71 5.37 -31.75
N GLN A 530 9.53 5.66 -30.46
CA GLN A 530 10.49 5.26 -29.42
C GLN A 530 10.60 3.74 -29.29
N ILE A 531 9.47 3.02 -29.29
CA ILE A 531 9.44 1.55 -29.24
C ILE A 531 10.20 0.97 -30.44
N LYS A 532 9.93 1.46 -31.65
CA LYS A 532 10.62 1.03 -32.88
C LYS A 532 12.13 1.31 -32.86
N ALA A 533 12.55 2.38 -32.19
CA ALA A 533 13.96 2.72 -32.01
C ALA A 533 14.64 1.93 -30.87
N GLY A 534 13.92 1.05 -30.18
CA GLY A 534 14.43 0.30 -29.04
C GLY A 534 14.63 1.14 -27.77
N ASN A 535 14.02 2.31 -27.69
CA ASN A 535 14.07 3.20 -26.54
C ASN A 535 12.95 2.85 -25.56
N THR A 536 13.01 1.64 -25.01
CA THR A 536 12.06 1.14 -24.00
C THR A 536 12.80 0.77 -22.72
N THR A 537 12.15 0.87 -21.57
CA THR A 537 12.76 0.51 -20.28
C THR A 537 13.30 -0.92 -20.24
N ALA A 538 12.58 -1.87 -20.83
CA ALA A 538 13.01 -3.26 -20.85
C ALA A 538 14.25 -3.51 -21.72
N GLN A 539 14.49 -2.71 -22.76
CA GLN A 539 15.67 -2.86 -23.61
C GLN A 539 16.87 -2.06 -23.09
N LYS A 540 16.63 -0.88 -22.51
CA LYS A 540 17.69 -0.01 -22.00
C LYS A 540 18.07 -0.29 -20.55
N PHE A 541 17.25 -1.06 -19.82
CA PHE A 541 17.39 -1.31 -18.38
C PHE A 541 17.45 -0.02 -17.54
N GLU A 542 16.78 1.03 -18.02
CA GLU A 542 16.64 2.32 -17.35
C GLU A 542 15.19 2.80 -17.46
N PHE A 543 14.71 3.55 -16.47
CA PHE A 543 13.36 4.10 -16.52
C PHE A 543 13.24 5.15 -17.63
N ILE A 544 12.29 4.94 -18.55
CA ILE A 544 11.98 5.85 -19.65
C ILE A 544 10.52 6.24 -19.53
N GLU A 545 10.28 7.51 -19.19
CA GLU A 545 8.94 8.06 -19.23
C GLU A 545 8.50 8.28 -20.67
N THR A 546 7.46 7.55 -21.08
CA THR A 546 6.94 7.60 -22.45
C THR A 546 6.09 8.86 -22.71
N PRO A 547 5.95 9.30 -23.98
CA PRO A 547 5.09 10.41 -24.34
C PRO A 547 3.63 10.26 -23.86
N VAL A 548 3.04 9.05 -23.91
CA VAL A 548 1.68 8.84 -23.40
C VAL A 548 1.66 8.95 -21.88
N GLN A 549 2.60 8.34 -21.16
CA GLN A 549 2.68 8.48 -19.70
C GLN A 549 2.82 9.94 -19.29
N LYS A 550 3.71 10.70 -19.93
CA LYS A 550 3.92 12.12 -19.64
C LYS A 550 2.64 12.94 -19.82
N LEU A 551 1.93 12.72 -20.92
CA LEU A 551 0.63 13.37 -21.19
C LEU A 551 -0.42 12.99 -20.13
N LYS A 552 -0.59 11.70 -19.86
CA LYS A 552 -1.56 11.22 -18.87
C LYS A 552 -1.29 11.76 -17.47
N LYS A 553 -0.03 11.75 -17.04
CA LYS A 553 0.41 12.31 -15.75
C LYS A 553 0.06 13.79 -15.62
N ALA A 554 0.33 14.58 -16.66
CA ALA A 554 0.03 16.01 -16.66
C ALA A 554 -1.47 16.29 -16.52
N ILE A 555 -2.29 15.59 -17.30
CA ILE A 555 -3.75 15.74 -17.26
C ILE A 555 -4.33 15.24 -15.94
N TYR A 556 -3.89 14.08 -15.47
CA TYR A 556 -4.36 13.49 -14.21
C TYR A 556 -4.05 14.40 -13.01
N LYS A 557 -2.82 14.90 -12.90
CA LYS A 557 -2.45 15.85 -11.83
C LYS A 557 -3.30 17.11 -11.89
N ALA A 558 -3.58 17.61 -13.08
CA ALA A 558 -4.39 18.80 -13.25
C ALA A 558 -5.83 18.58 -12.75
N TYR A 559 -6.48 17.47 -13.12
CA TYR A 559 -7.81 17.13 -12.62
C TYR A 559 -7.84 16.78 -11.14
N LEU A 560 -6.84 16.07 -10.62
CA LEU A 560 -6.72 15.79 -9.19
C LEU A 560 -6.69 17.10 -8.37
N LYS A 561 -5.94 18.10 -8.85
CA LYS A 561 -5.85 19.42 -8.22
C LYS A 561 -7.15 20.22 -8.35
N ASP A 562 -7.72 20.30 -9.54
CA ASP A 562 -8.92 21.10 -9.85
C ASP A 562 -10.16 20.58 -9.10
N SER A 563 -10.29 19.26 -9.00
CA SER A 563 -11.41 18.59 -8.34
C SER A 563 -11.32 18.54 -6.80
N ASP A 564 -10.29 19.18 -6.22
CA ASP A 564 -9.96 19.11 -4.80
C ASP A 564 -9.86 17.67 -4.27
N ASP A 565 -8.89 16.91 -4.79
CA ASP A 565 -8.70 15.48 -4.52
C ASP A 565 -9.96 14.67 -4.86
N PHE A 566 -10.55 14.91 -6.04
CA PHE A 566 -11.77 14.24 -6.52
C PHE A 566 -12.95 14.31 -5.52
N ARG A 567 -13.06 15.40 -4.76
CA ARG A 567 -14.31 15.71 -4.03
C ARG A 567 -15.39 16.22 -4.96
N GLN A 568 -14.96 16.86 -6.05
CA GLN A 568 -15.85 17.37 -7.09
C GLN A 568 -15.72 16.54 -8.35
N SER A 569 -16.80 16.40 -9.12
CA SER A 569 -16.74 15.73 -10.41
C SER A 569 -15.86 16.52 -11.39
N ILE A 570 -15.16 15.80 -12.27
CA ILE A 570 -14.41 16.38 -13.39
C ILE A 570 -15.32 16.74 -14.58
N TYR A 571 -16.60 16.40 -14.51
CA TYR A 571 -17.60 16.73 -15.53
C TYR A 571 -18.42 17.95 -15.11
N ASN A 572 -18.88 18.73 -16.09
CA ASN A 572 -19.90 19.75 -15.90
C ASN A 572 -21.23 19.07 -15.54
N SER A 573 -22.03 19.76 -14.73
CA SER A 573 -23.39 19.34 -14.35
C SER A 573 -24.37 19.50 -15.50
#